data_AF-F7RX98-F1
#
_entry.id   AF-F7RX98-F1
#
_cell.length_a   1.000
_cell.length_b   1.000
_cell.length_c   1.000
_cell.angle_alpha   90.00
_cell.angle_beta   90.00
_cell.angle_gamma   90.00
#
_symmetry.space_group_name_H-M   'P 1'
#
loop_
_entity.id
_entity.type
_entity.pdbx_description
1 polymer ?
#
loop_
_entity_poly.entity_id
_entity_poly.type
_entity_poly.pdbx_seq_one_letter_code
_entity_poly.pdbx_strand_id
1 'polypeptide(L)'
;MKEREVVAWEESRAKGFGKFVVIHGVLSWGLPMLIIIGYFNNILAEGATFASVLIHCIIWFIAGGLFGLVLWFVNERRYKKHQENLAAKTESKPE
;
A
#
# COMPACT_ATOMS: atom_id res chain seq x y z
N MET A 1 -5.18 3.10 -16.32
CA MET A 1 -4.99 4.20 -15.37
C MET A 1 -5.36 5.49 -16.10
N LYS A 2 -5.78 6.53 -15.38
CA LYS A 2 -5.85 7.89 -15.94
C LYS A 2 -4.43 8.47 -15.99
N GLU A 3 -4.15 9.43 -16.88
CA GLU A 3 -2.81 10.04 -17.01
C GLU A 3 -2.24 10.52 -15.66
N ARG A 4 -3.07 11.16 -14.83
CA ARG A 4 -2.67 11.58 -13.47
C ARG A 4 -2.25 10.42 -12.55
N GLU A 5 -2.90 9.26 -12.68
CA GLU A 5 -2.55 8.06 -11.90
C GLU A 5 -1.24 7.44 -12.39
N VAL A 6 -0.95 7.55 -13.69
CA VAL A 6 0.32 7.10 -14.30
C VAL A 6 1.47 7.93 -13.77
N VAL A 7 1.36 9.26 -13.80
CA VAL A 7 2.39 10.17 -13.28
C VAL A 7 2.59 9.96 -11.78
N ALA A 8 1.51 9.88 -11.00
CA ALA A 8 1.60 9.62 -9.56
C ALA A 8 2.23 8.25 -9.24
N TRP A 9 1.98 7.23 -10.08
CA TRP A 9 2.60 5.92 -9.95
C TRP A 9 4.10 5.98 -10.29
N GLU A 10 4.50 6.70 -11.33
CA GLU A 10 5.91 6.88 -11.70
C GLU A 10 6.70 7.62 -10.62
N GLU A 11 6.15 8.68 -10.04
CA GLU A 11 6.76 9.37 -8.89
C GLU A 11 6.91 8.44 -7.68
N SER A 12 5.88 7.64 -7.40
CA SER A 12 5.89 6.63 -6.34
C SER A 12 6.93 5.54 -6.61
N ARG A 13 7.08 5.14 -7.88
CA ARG A 13 8.06 4.15 -8.34
C ARG A 13 9.49 4.67 -8.21
N ALA A 14 9.72 5.94 -8.57
CA ALA A 14 11.02 6.61 -8.46
C ALA A 14 11.50 6.74 -7.01
N LYS A 15 10.58 6.89 -6.04
CA LYS A 15 10.88 6.94 -4.61
C LYS A 15 11.33 5.59 -4.03
N GLY A 16 11.14 4.50 -4.78
CA GLY A 16 11.62 3.17 -4.44
C GLY A 16 10.61 2.30 -3.70
N PHE A 17 10.73 0.99 -3.95
CA PHE A 17 9.82 -0.05 -3.45
C PHE A 17 9.68 -0.08 -1.92
N GLY A 18 10.80 -0.12 -1.19
CA GLY A 18 10.76 -0.20 0.27
C GLY A 18 10.07 1.01 0.91
N LYS A 19 10.33 2.21 0.37
CA LYS A 19 9.71 3.45 0.84
C LYS A 19 8.21 3.48 0.55
N PHE A 20 7.77 2.97 -0.60
CA PHE A 20 6.35 2.84 -0.92
C PHE A 20 5.63 1.89 0.05
N VAL A 21 6.20 0.70 0.29
CA VAL A 21 5.60 -0.30 1.19
C VAL A 21 5.48 0.25 2.61
N VAL A 22 6.53 0.90 3.11
CA VAL A 22 6.54 1.47 4.46
C VAL A 22 5.60 2.67 4.57
N ILE A 23 5.60 3.61 3.61
CA ILE A 23 4.77 4.82 3.68
C ILE A 23 3.29 4.50 3.41
N HIS A 24 3.00 3.83 2.30
CA HIS A 24 1.62 3.60 1.85
C HIS A 24 0.99 2.36 2.47
N GLY A 25 1.77 1.34 2.80
CA GLY A 25 1.27 0.15 3.50
C GLY A 25 1.25 0.34 5.01
N VAL A 26 2.42 0.52 5.62
CA VAL A 26 2.55 0.51 7.07
C VAL A 26 2.13 1.83 7.72
N LEU A 27 2.63 2.98 7.25
CA LEU A 27 2.35 4.28 7.87
C LEU A 27 0.97 4.83 7.54
N SER A 28 0.48 4.64 6.32
CA SER A 28 -0.82 5.18 5.90
C SER A 28 -1.99 4.28 6.28
N TRP A 29 -1.76 2.98 6.50
CA TRP A 29 -2.82 2.02 6.80
C TRP A 29 -2.60 1.27 8.12
N GLY A 30 -1.42 0.69 8.32
CA GLY A 30 -1.10 -0.07 9.54
C GLY A 30 -1.13 0.78 10.82
N LEU A 31 -0.51 1.96 10.79
CA LEU A 31 -0.36 2.83 11.96
C LEU A 31 -1.71 3.42 12.44
N PRO A 32 -2.58 3.99 11.58
CA PRO A 32 -3.90 4.45 12.01
C PRO A 32 -4.76 3.30 12.54
N MET A 33 -4.71 2.14 11.89
CA MET A 33 -5.53 0.99 12.30
C MET A 33 -5.09 0.44 13.66
N LEU A 34 -3.78 0.42 13.94
CA LEU A 34 -3.23 0.07 15.25
C LEU A 34 -3.73 1.04 16.33
N ILE A 35 -3.71 2.35 16.06
CA ILE A 35 -4.20 3.37 17.00
C ILE A 35 -5.70 3.21 17.25
N ILE A 36 -6.50 3.04 16.20
CA ILE A 36 -7.97 2.88 16.31
C ILE A 36 -8.32 1.60 17.07
N ILE A 37 -7.73 0.46 16.70
CA ILE A 37 -8.00 -0.83 17.35
C ILE A 37 -7.51 -0.81 18.80
N GLY A 38 -6.35 -0.21 19.07
CA GLY A 38 -5.83 -0.05 20.43
C GLY A 38 -6.74 0.81 21.30
N TYR A 39 -7.32 1.87 20.73
CA TYR A 39 -8.28 2.73 21.42
C TYR A 39 -9.63 2.03 21.65
N PHE A 40 -10.19 1.38 20.64
CA PHE A 40 -11.50 0.72 20.73
C PHE A 40 -11.51 -0.58 21.52
N ASN A 41 -10.43 -1.38 21.47
CA ASN A 41 -10.38 -2.65 22.22
C ASN A 41 -10.09 -2.47 23.70
N ASN A 42 -9.94 -1.24 24.23
CA ASN A 42 -9.53 -1.04 25.61
C ASN A 42 -8.27 -1.86 25.95
N ILE A 43 -7.39 -2.09 24.96
CA ILE A 43 -6.12 -2.81 25.13
C ILE A 43 -5.12 -1.95 25.93
N LEU A 44 -5.43 -0.67 26.12
CA LEU A 44 -4.77 0.22 27.08
C LEU A 44 -5.51 0.27 28.43
N ALA A 45 -6.67 -0.37 28.56
CA ALA A 45 -7.41 -0.47 29.80
C ALA A 45 -6.99 -1.70 30.61
N GLU A 46 -7.19 -1.60 31.92
CA GLU A 46 -6.68 -2.50 32.94
C GLU A 46 -6.98 -3.98 32.66
N GLY A 47 -5.96 -4.76 32.29
CA GLY A 47 -6.04 -6.22 32.09
C GLY A 47 -5.35 -6.74 30.83
N ALA A 48 -5.06 -5.88 29.86
CA ALA A 48 -4.33 -6.28 28.66
C ALA A 48 -2.83 -6.47 28.96
N THR A 49 -2.31 -7.67 28.76
CA THR A 49 -0.88 -7.94 28.92
C THR A 49 -0.08 -7.26 27.80
N PHE A 50 1.03 -6.60 28.15
CA PHE A 50 1.94 -5.96 27.18
C PHE A 50 2.30 -6.87 25.99
N ALA A 51 2.43 -8.18 26.24
CA ALA A 51 2.67 -9.18 25.22
C ALA A 51 1.56 -9.26 24.14
N SER A 52 0.28 -9.14 24.52
CA SER A 52 -0.85 -9.19 23.59
C SER A 52 -0.86 -7.97 22.66
N VAL A 53 -0.55 -6.80 23.21
CA VAL A 53 -0.43 -5.53 22.46
C VAL A 53 0.72 -5.65 21.46
N LEU A 54 1.88 -6.13 21.91
CA LEU A 54 3.06 -6.27 21.07
C LEU A 54 2.83 -7.24 19.90
N ILE A 55 2.19 -8.38 20.15
CA ILE A 55 1.83 -9.35 19.11
C ILE A 55 0.87 -8.70 18.09
N HIS A 56 -0.15 -7.98 18.56
CA HIS A 56 -1.07 -7.26 17.68
C HIS A 56 -0.34 -6.24 16.80
N CYS A 57 0.54 -5.43 17.38
CA CYS A 57 1.36 -4.47 16.64
C CYS A 57 2.20 -5.14 15.56
N ILE A 58 2.86 -6.25 15.90
CA ILE A 58 3.71 -7.00 14.95
C ILE A 58 2.87 -7.58 13.81
N ILE A 59 1.71 -8.19 14.11
CA ILE A 59 0.81 -8.75 13.09
C ILE A 59 0.33 -7.65 12.14
N TRP A 60 -0.13 -6.52 12.67
CA TRP A 60 -0.61 -5.40 11.84
C TRP A 60 0.51 -4.72 11.05
N PHE A 61 1.73 -4.66 11.60
CA PHE A 61 2.89 -4.15 10.89
C PHE A 61 3.28 -5.06 9.72
N ILE A 62 3.33 -6.38 9.94
CA ILE A 62 3.59 -7.37 8.89
C ILE A 62 2.47 -7.37 7.86
N ALA A 63 1.21 -7.32 8.27
CA ALA A 63 0.06 -7.24 7.38
C ALA A 63 0.07 -5.96 6.54
N GLY A 64 0.38 -4.80 7.14
CA GLY A 64 0.54 -3.53 6.43
C GLY A 64 1.69 -3.56 5.43
N GLY A 65 2.80 -4.21 5.77
CA GLY A 65 3.92 -4.45 4.87
C GLY A 65 3.53 -5.34 3.69
N LEU A 66 2.92 -6.50 3.94
CA LEU A 66 2.39 -7.41 2.91
C LEU A 66 1.37 -6.72 2.02
N PHE A 67 0.48 -5.91 2.60
CA PHE A 67 -0.49 -5.14 1.84
C PHE A 67 0.19 -4.12 0.92
N GLY A 68 1.18 -3.38 1.41
CA GLY A 68 1.98 -2.47 0.60
C GLY A 68 2.72 -3.18 -0.53
N LEU A 69 3.25 -4.38 -0.28
CA LEU A 69 3.89 -5.24 -1.29
C LEU A 69 2.90 -5.63 -2.38
N VAL A 70 1.75 -6.19 -2.00
CA VAL A 70 0.70 -6.60 -2.94
C VAL A 70 0.23 -5.40 -3.77
N LEU A 71 0.00 -4.26 -3.13
CA LEU A 71 -0.43 -3.03 -3.80
C LEU A 71 0.59 -2.58 -4.85
N TRP A 72 1.88 -2.69 -4.55
CA TRP A 72 2.92 -2.38 -5.50
C TRP A 72 2.87 -3.28 -6.73
N PHE A 73 2.81 -4.60 -6.54
CA PHE A 73 2.72 -5.55 -7.65
C PHE A 73 1.45 -5.34 -8.49
N VAL A 74 0.33 -5.05 -7.85
CA VAL A 74 -0.93 -4.76 -8.54
C VAL A 74 -0.81 -3.50 -9.39
N ASN A 75 -0.25 -2.41 -8.84
CA ASN A 75 -0.07 -1.17 -9.58
C ASN A 75 0.93 -1.31 -10.73
N GLU A 76 2.05 -2.01 -10.52
CA GLU A 76 3.03 -2.29 -11.57
C GLU A 76 2.39 -3.07 -12.73
N ARG A 77 1.56 -4.08 -12.41
CA ARG A 77 0.83 -4.87 -13.42
C ARG A 77 -0.21 -4.02 -14.17
N ARG A 78 -0.94 -3.16 -13.46
CA ARG A 78 -1.89 -2.22 -14.07
C ARG A 78 -1.19 -1.19 -14.96
N TYR A 79 0.01 -0.76 -14.58
CA TYR A 79 0.83 0.17 -15.34
C TYR A 79 1.29 -0.45 -16.67
N LYS A 80 1.87 -1.65 -16.62
CA LYS A 80 2.29 -2.38 -17.83
C LYS A 80 1.13 -2.59 -18.80
N LYS A 81 -0.02 -3.06 -18.29
CA LYS A 81 -1.23 -3.25 -19.12
C LYS A 81 -1.74 -1.94 -19.73
N HIS A 82 -1.57 -0.82 -19.04
CA HIS A 82 -1.97 0.48 -19.57
C HIS A 82 -1.05 0.94 -20.71
N GLN A 83 0.26 0.72 -20.59
CA GLN A 83 1.24 1.01 -21.63
C GLN A 83 1.01 0.17 -22.89
N GLU A 84 0.74 -1.13 -22.73
CA GLU A 84 0.39 -2.04 -23.85
C GLU A 84 -0.85 -1.54 -24.61
N ASN A 85 -1.91 -1.16 -23.87
CA ASN A 85 -3.12 -0.63 -24.46
C ASN A 85 -2.91 0.72 -25.16
N LEU A 86 -1.99 1.56 -24.69
CA LEU A 86 -1.64 2.83 -25.33
C LEU A 86 -0.88 2.59 -26.63
N ALA A 87 0.10 1.68 -26.64
CA ALA A 87 0.84 1.29 -27.84
C ALA A 87 -0.09 0.75 -28.93
N ALA A 88 -0.98 -0.19 -28.57
CA ALA A 88 -1.95 -0.77 -29.50
C ALA A 88 -2.91 0.28 -30.09
N LYS A 89 -3.26 1.33 -29.33
CA LYS A 89 -4.16 2.40 -29.76
C LYS A 89 -3.47 3.41 -30.69
N THR A 90 -2.16 3.59 -30.54
CA THR A 90 -1.32 4.41 -31.43
C THR A 90 -1.10 3.69 -32.76
N GLU A 91 -0.91 2.36 -32.74
CA GLU A 91 -0.78 1.55 -33.96
C GLU A 91 -2.12 1.36 -34.71
N SER A 92 -3.27 1.43 -34.02
CA SER A 92 -4.59 1.27 -34.65
C SER A 92 -5.18 2.57 -35.23
N LYS A 93 -4.45 3.69 -35.21
CA LYS A 93 -4.91 4.96 -35.79
C LYS A 93 -4.29 5.10 -37.18
N PRO A 94 -4.98 4.69 -38.27
CA PRO A 94 -4.51 4.99 -39.61
C PRO A 94 -4.52 6.51 -39.81
N GLU A 95 -3.43 7.03 -40.34
CA GLU A 95 -3.30 8.41 -40.84
C GLU A 95 -4.27 8.68 -42.00
#